data_AF-A0A2N0L010-F1
#
_entry.id   AF-A0A2N0L010-F1
#
_cell.length_a   1.000
_cell.length_b   1.000
_cell.length_c   1.000
_cell.angle_alpha   90.00
_cell.angle_beta   90.00
_cell.angle_gamma   90.00
#
_symmetry.space_group_name_H-M   'P 1'
#
loop_
_entity.id
_entity.type
_entity.pdbx_description
1 polymer ?
#
loop_
_entity_poly.entity_id
_entity_poly.type
_entity_poly.pdbx_seq_one_letter_code
_entity_poly.pdbx_strand_id
1 'polypeptide(L)'
;MTSGDFSFSTFSKNAFYGELNGRLIDMVDVGSGQRIVDLACGTGGVTRLILERIRDARESVVIAVDHSSTALRQAMDDLKDIRDNAVQFVQSQVEQVSESLKERADTVVFCNAIHYIPDKDALVNEIAKTLKPGGKFAFNTSFFEGGQLPESLLFYRKWMFKSARILRKEHGLSTQRSAKVESRKHLTAGQYRELVERHNFIVLKQEIDTVNVPIDGWLDISTFKDFIVGTLPGVPLDAASDSLQKGCHQAFEELNLTYVPRNWLDMVAVRA
;
A
#
# COMPACT_ATOMS: atom_id res chain seq x y z
N MET A 1 -15.90 13.66 20.68
CA MET A 1 -14.74 13.53 19.77
C MET A 1 -15.29 12.93 18.50
N THR A 2 -15.21 13.64 17.38
CA THR A 2 -15.69 13.17 16.09
C THR A 2 -14.98 11.87 15.75
N SER A 3 -15.74 10.78 15.57
CA SER A 3 -15.24 9.52 15.03
C SER A 3 -14.49 9.84 13.74
N GLY A 4 -13.16 9.69 13.76
CA GLY A 4 -12.35 9.90 12.56
C GLY A 4 -12.77 8.90 11.49
N ASP A 5 -12.77 9.31 10.22
CA ASP A 5 -12.84 8.35 9.13
C ASP A 5 -11.52 7.56 9.15
N PHE A 6 -11.57 6.29 9.57
CA PHE A 6 -10.39 5.40 9.70
C PHE A 6 -9.85 4.94 8.33
N SER A 7 -9.85 5.85 7.36
CA SER A 7 -9.42 5.63 5.98
C SER A 7 -7.91 5.81 5.85
N PHE A 8 -7.36 5.32 4.74
CA PHE A 8 -5.93 5.45 4.42
C PHE A 8 -5.56 6.87 3.93
N SER A 9 -6.54 7.77 3.78
CA SER A 9 -6.37 9.06 3.08
C SER A 9 -5.32 9.96 3.71
N THR A 10 -5.26 10.04 5.05
CA THR A 10 -4.27 10.87 5.75
C THR A 10 -2.86 10.35 5.50
N PHE A 11 -2.65 9.04 5.71
CA PHE A 11 -1.34 8.42 5.48
C PHE A 11 -0.89 8.58 4.03
N SER A 12 -1.78 8.35 3.05
CA SER A 12 -1.42 8.43 1.63
C SER A 12 -0.97 9.82 1.17
N LYS A 13 -1.27 10.88 1.93
CA LYS A 13 -0.88 12.27 1.64
C LYS A 13 0.51 12.63 2.16
N ASN A 14 1.17 11.74 2.90
CA ASN A 14 2.54 11.98 3.36
C ASN A 14 3.51 12.09 2.18
N ALA A 15 4.39 13.11 2.21
CA ALA A 15 5.36 13.37 1.15
C ALA A 15 6.29 12.16 0.91
N PHE A 16 6.81 11.54 1.98
CA PHE A 16 7.68 10.37 1.86
C PHE A 16 7.01 9.20 1.12
N TYR A 17 5.69 9.04 1.30
CA TYR A 17 4.93 7.97 0.67
C TYR A 17 4.65 8.26 -0.81
N GLY A 18 4.40 9.54 -1.14
CA GLY A 18 4.33 10.01 -2.52
C GLY A 18 5.65 9.80 -3.27
N GLU A 19 6.78 10.19 -2.67
CA GLU A 19 8.12 10.01 -3.24
C GLU A 19 8.46 8.53 -3.49
N LEU A 20 8.19 7.67 -2.51
CA LEU A 20 8.37 6.22 -2.63
C LEU A 20 7.58 5.65 -3.81
N ASN A 21 6.28 5.93 -3.89
CA ASN A 21 5.47 5.42 -5.00
C ASN A 21 5.89 6.05 -6.34
N GLY A 22 6.31 7.31 -6.33
CA GLY A 22 6.85 7.99 -7.51
C GLY A 22 8.04 7.25 -8.09
N ARG A 23 8.99 6.81 -7.24
CA ARG A 23 10.14 5.99 -7.65
C ARG A 23 9.71 4.69 -8.33
N LEU A 24 8.71 3.98 -7.81
CA LEU A 24 8.18 2.78 -8.47
C LEU A 24 7.62 3.12 -9.87
N ILE A 25 6.84 4.20 -10.01
CA ILE A 25 6.30 4.59 -11.33
C ILE A 25 7.43 4.98 -12.29
N ASP A 26 8.48 5.64 -11.81
CA ASP A 26 9.69 5.92 -12.61
C ASP A 26 10.39 4.63 -13.06
N MET A 27 10.42 3.59 -12.21
CA MET A 27 11.01 2.30 -12.58
C MET A 27 10.23 1.58 -13.67
N VAL A 28 8.91 1.76 -13.71
CA VAL A 28 7.99 1.13 -14.67
C VAL A 28 8.14 1.73 -16.06
N ASP A 29 8.57 2.99 -16.19
CA ASP A 29 8.71 3.69 -17.47
C ASP A 29 7.40 3.64 -18.27
N VAL A 30 6.38 4.32 -17.73
CA VAL A 30 5.07 4.47 -18.37
C VAL A 30 5.15 5.44 -19.55
N GLY A 31 4.53 5.08 -20.67
CA GLY A 31 4.58 5.84 -21.92
C GLY A 31 3.20 6.30 -22.42
N SER A 32 3.20 7.17 -23.44
CA SER A 32 1.99 7.53 -24.18
C SER A 32 1.41 6.31 -24.93
N GLY A 33 0.09 6.28 -25.11
CA GLY A 33 -0.61 5.20 -25.82
C GLY A 33 -0.79 3.91 -25.01
N GLN A 34 -0.36 3.87 -23.75
CA GLN A 34 -0.45 2.68 -22.91
C GLN A 34 -1.77 2.60 -22.15
N ARG A 35 -2.27 1.37 -21.99
CA ARG A 35 -3.31 1.06 -21.01
C ARG A 35 -2.69 0.64 -19.69
N ILE A 36 -2.88 1.46 -18.66
CA ILE A 36 -2.26 1.29 -17.35
C ILE A 36 -3.36 1.05 -16.32
N VAL A 37 -3.24 0.00 -15.53
CA VAL A 37 -4.15 -0.32 -14.43
C VAL A 37 -3.47 0.03 -13.11
N ASP A 38 -4.11 0.88 -12.31
CA ASP A 38 -3.77 1.11 -10.90
C ASP A 38 -4.70 0.24 -10.05
N LEU A 39 -4.19 -0.89 -9.58
CA LEU A 39 -4.94 -1.90 -8.83
C LEU A 39 -4.92 -1.55 -7.34
N ALA A 40 -6.08 -1.59 -6.68
CA ALA A 40 -6.27 -1.06 -5.32
C ALA A 40 -5.83 0.41 -5.20
N CYS A 41 -6.33 1.24 -6.12
CA CYS A 41 -5.93 2.65 -6.27
C CYS A 41 -6.25 3.53 -5.05
N GLY A 42 -7.12 3.08 -4.14
CA GLY A 42 -7.53 3.84 -2.97
C GLY A 42 -8.11 5.20 -3.33
N THR A 43 -7.51 6.26 -2.79
CA THR A 43 -7.89 7.65 -3.03
C THR A 43 -7.19 8.27 -4.26
N GLY A 44 -6.51 7.47 -5.08
CA GLY A 44 -5.95 7.89 -6.37
C GLY A 44 -4.58 8.55 -6.30
N GLY A 45 -3.85 8.43 -5.19
CA GLY A 45 -2.50 9.00 -5.06
C GLY A 45 -1.51 8.44 -6.07
N VAL A 46 -1.53 7.11 -6.29
CA VAL A 46 -0.70 6.45 -7.32
C VAL A 46 -1.21 6.76 -8.72
N THR A 47 -2.54 6.77 -8.90
CA THR A 47 -3.18 7.19 -10.15
C THR A 47 -2.68 8.59 -10.57
N ARG A 48 -2.61 9.56 -9.64
CA ARG A 48 -2.05 10.90 -9.90
C ARG A 48 -0.60 10.82 -10.40
N LEU A 49 0.25 10.06 -9.72
CA LEU A 49 1.66 9.91 -10.10
C LEU A 49 1.85 9.31 -11.50
N ILE A 50 0.98 8.39 -11.90
CA ILE A 50 0.93 7.84 -13.26
C ILE A 50 0.54 8.93 -14.26
N LEU A 51 -0.52 9.67 -13.97
CA LEU A 51 -1.05 10.73 -14.84
C LEU A 51 -0.04 11.86 -15.08
N GLU A 52 0.75 12.22 -14.06
CA GLU A 52 1.81 13.24 -14.16
C GLU A 52 2.98 12.83 -15.07
N ARG A 53 3.14 11.52 -15.33
CA ARG A 53 4.24 10.98 -16.16
C ARG A 53 3.84 10.69 -17.60
N ILE A 54 2.54 10.68 -17.91
CA ILE A 54 2.03 10.47 -19.27
C ILE A 54 2.05 11.81 -20.02
N ARG A 55 2.88 11.90 -21.06
CA ARG A 55 3.06 13.14 -21.84
C ARG A 55 1.91 13.45 -22.81
N ASP A 56 1.22 12.41 -23.32
CA ASP A 56 0.04 12.56 -24.17
C ASP A 56 -1.11 11.68 -23.65
N ALA A 57 -1.92 12.28 -22.79
CA ALA A 57 -2.98 11.56 -22.10
C ALA A 57 -4.20 11.23 -22.96
N ARG A 58 -4.28 11.74 -24.20
CA ARG A 58 -5.38 11.45 -25.11
C ARG A 58 -5.30 10.04 -25.69
N GLU A 59 -4.08 9.50 -25.79
CA GLU A 59 -3.83 8.15 -26.33
C GLU A 59 -3.70 7.09 -25.23
N SER A 60 -3.36 7.49 -24.00
CA SER A 60 -3.26 6.59 -22.85
C SER A 60 -4.60 6.41 -22.14
N VAL A 61 -4.82 5.23 -21.57
CA VAL A 61 -5.99 4.94 -20.73
C VAL A 61 -5.50 4.50 -19.36
N VAL A 62 -5.86 5.26 -18.32
CA VAL A 62 -5.56 4.88 -16.93
C VAL A 62 -6.83 4.31 -16.31
N ILE A 63 -6.75 3.10 -15.75
CA ILE A 63 -7.88 2.41 -15.14
C ILE A 63 -7.58 2.25 -13.65
N ALA A 64 -8.27 3.02 -12.82
CA ALA A 64 -8.15 3.01 -11.38
C ALA A 64 -9.18 2.03 -10.80
N VAL A 65 -8.70 0.93 -10.22
CA VAL A 65 -9.53 -0.18 -9.72
C VAL A 65 -9.46 -0.21 -8.20
N ASP A 66 -10.61 -0.24 -7.53
CA ASP A 66 -10.67 -0.46 -6.08
C ASP A 66 -12.00 -1.12 -5.66
N HIS A 67 -12.01 -1.91 -4.60
CA HIS A 67 -13.23 -2.55 -4.12
C HIS A 67 -14.14 -1.56 -3.35
N SER A 68 -13.55 -0.48 -2.83
CA SER A 68 -14.19 0.52 -1.99
C SER A 68 -14.81 1.64 -2.83
N SER A 69 -16.13 1.60 -3.00
CA SER A 69 -16.87 2.69 -3.65
C SER A 69 -16.64 4.06 -3.01
N THR A 70 -16.40 4.10 -1.69
CA THR A 70 -16.07 5.33 -0.96
C THR A 70 -14.69 5.86 -1.32
N ALA A 71 -13.69 4.98 -1.47
CA ALA A 71 -12.35 5.39 -1.90
C ALA A 71 -12.35 5.91 -3.34
N LEU A 72 -13.06 5.22 -4.24
CA LEU A 72 -13.22 5.66 -5.64
C LEU A 72 -13.90 7.03 -5.75
N ARG A 73 -14.92 7.32 -4.93
CA ARG A 73 -15.53 8.66 -4.90
C ARG A 73 -14.53 9.73 -4.50
N GLN A 74 -13.75 9.48 -3.45
CA GLN A 74 -12.70 10.40 -3.04
C GLN A 74 -11.63 10.56 -4.13
N ALA A 75 -11.24 9.48 -4.81
CA ALA A 75 -10.28 9.54 -5.92
C ALA A 75 -10.80 10.39 -7.08
N MET A 76 -12.08 10.27 -7.45
CA MET A 76 -12.71 11.13 -8.46
C MET A 76 -12.69 12.60 -8.06
N ASP A 77 -12.99 12.90 -6.79
CA ASP A 77 -12.96 14.27 -6.28
C ASP A 77 -11.53 14.85 -6.21
N ASP A 78 -10.57 14.03 -5.80
CA ASP A 78 -9.16 14.41 -5.64
C ASP A 78 -8.45 14.56 -6.99
N LEU A 79 -8.92 13.91 -8.07
CA LEU A 79 -8.30 13.93 -9.41
C LEU A 79 -9.00 14.87 -10.41
N LYS A 80 -10.04 15.60 -10.00
CA LYS A 80 -10.86 16.47 -10.88
C LYS A 80 -10.10 17.62 -11.57
N ASP A 81 -8.95 18.00 -11.02
CA ASP A 81 -8.05 19.03 -11.54
C ASP A 81 -7.25 18.53 -12.76
N ILE A 82 -7.05 17.22 -12.89
CA ILE A 82 -6.37 16.59 -14.01
C ILE A 82 -7.37 16.38 -15.16
N ARG A 83 -7.76 17.50 -15.80
CA ARG A 83 -8.89 17.57 -16.75
C ARG A 83 -8.64 16.94 -18.13
N ASP A 84 -7.42 16.57 -18.47
CA ASP A 84 -7.06 16.12 -19.83
C ASP A 84 -6.86 14.59 -19.96
N ASN A 85 -7.09 13.81 -18.90
CA ASN A 85 -6.69 12.40 -18.88
C ASN A 85 -7.91 11.47 -18.74
N ALA A 86 -8.00 10.47 -19.61
CA ALA A 86 -9.03 9.43 -19.56
C ALA A 86 -8.78 8.46 -18.39
N VAL A 87 -9.15 8.86 -17.18
CA VAL A 87 -9.18 7.95 -16.01
C VAL A 87 -10.53 7.25 -15.97
N GLN A 88 -10.50 5.92 -16.00
CA GLN A 88 -11.67 5.07 -15.80
C GLN A 88 -11.64 4.52 -14.38
N PHE A 89 -12.65 4.81 -13.58
CA PHE A 89 -12.80 4.24 -12.24
C PHE A 89 -13.65 2.98 -12.31
N VAL A 90 -13.13 1.87 -11.79
CA VAL A 90 -13.80 0.57 -11.81
C VAL A 90 -13.88 0.02 -10.41
N GLN A 91 -15.11 -0.21 -9.92
CA GLN A 91 -15.30 -0.88 -8.64
C GLN A 91 -15.16 -2.39 -8.84
N SER A 92 -14.07 -2.97 -8.34
CA SER A 92 -13.82 -4.42 -8.41
C SER A 92 -12.86 -4.89 -7.32
N GLN A 93 -12.94 -6.17 -6.99
CA GLN A 93 -11.95 -6.85 -6.15
C GLN A 93 -10.73 -7.22 -6.98
N VAL A 94 -9.55 -7.27 -6.36
CA VAL A 94 -8.30 -7.57 -7.08
C VAL A 94 -8.29 -9.00 -7.63
N GLU A 95 -9.03 -9.90 -6.98
CA GLU A 95 -9.24 -11.30 -7.35
C GLU A 95 -10.11 -11.46 -8.62
N GLN A 96 -10.79 -10.40 -9.06
CA GLN A 96 -11.70 -10.39 -10.21
C GLN A 96 -11.29 -9.37 -11.28
N VAL A 97 -10.04 -8.88 -11.22
CA VAL A 97 -9.57 -7.80 -12.09
C VAL A 97 -9.61 -8.19 -13.56
N SER A 98 -9.31 -9.45 -13.92
CA SER A 98 -9.28 -9.86 -15.33
C SER A 98 -10.66 -9.88 -15.99
N GLU A 99 -11.73 -10.10 -15.21
CA GLU A 99 -13.12 -10.05 -15.66
C GLU A 99 -13.66 -8.61 -15.76
N SER A 100 -13.04 -7.69 -15.02
CA SER A 100 -13.47 -6.30 -14.89
C SER A 100 -12.93 -5.40 -16.01
N LEU A 101 -12.01 -5.92 -16.84
CA LEU A 101 -11.32 -5.19 -17.89
C LEU A 101 -11.73 -5.72 -19.26
N LYS A 102 -12.17 -4.81 -20.14
CA LYS A 102 -12.58 -5.17 -21.51
C LYS A 102 -11.41 -5.56 -22.41
N GLU A 103 -10.25 -4.95 -22.17
CA GLU A 103 -9.04 -5.13 -22.97
C GLU A 103 -7.84 -5.35 -22.06
N ARG A 104 -6.85 -6.09 -22.57
CA ARG A 104 -5.60 -6.33 -21.85
C ARG A 104 -4.82 -5.03 -21.66
N ALA A 105 -4.17 -4.91 -20.50
CA ALA A 105 -3.35 -3.78 -20.13
C ALA A 105 -1.89 -3.96 -20.58
N ASP A 106 -1.20 -2.84 -20.78
CA ASP A 106 0.25 -2.79 -20.99
C ASP A 106 1.00 -2.85 -19.66
N THR A 107 0.41 -2.26 -18.61
CA THR A 107 0.99 -2.18 -17.27
C THR A 107 -0.08 -2.36 -16.19
N VAL A 108 0.23 -3.12 -15.16
CA VAL A 108 -0.52 -3.19 -13.89
C VAL A 108 0.40 -2.73 -12.77
N VAL A 109 -0.03 -1.73 -12.01
CA VAL A 109 0.63 -1.24 -10.80
C VAL A 109 -0.21 -1.64 -9.59
N PHE A 110 0.43 -2.14 -8.53
CA PHE A 110 -0.25 -2.60 -7.31
C PHE A 110 0.54 -2.18 -6.06
N CYS A 111 0.40 -0.92 -5.65
CA CYS A 111 1.21 -0.35 -4.57
C CYS A 111 0.69 -0.69 -3.19
N ASN A 112 1.58 -1.20 -2.34
CA ASN A 112 1.39 -1.39 -0.90
C ASN A 112 0.09 -2.10 -0.49
N ALA A 113 -0.35 -3.08 -1.29
CA ALA A 113 -1.60 -3.81 -1.03
C ALA A 113 -1.46 -5.34 -1.14
N ILE A 114 -0.41 -5.85 -1.79
CA ILE A 114 -0.21 -7.30 -2.01
C ILE A 114 -0.17 -8.15 -0.74
N HIS A 115 0.21 -7.56 0.39
CA HIS A 115 0.26 -8.23 1.68
C HIS A 115 -1.11 -8.52 2.29
N TYR A 116 -2.18 -7.88 1.81
CA TYR A 116 -3.55 -8.19 2.22
C TYR A 116 -4.09 -9.48 1.59
N ILE A 117 -3.48 -9.93 0.49
CA ILE A 117 -4.06 -10.99 -0.34
C ILE A 117 -3.66 -12.37 0.20
N PRO A 118 -4.60 -13.22 0.63
CA PRO A 118 -4.27 -14.54 1.15
C PRO A 118 -3.73 -15.48 0.08
N ASP A 119 -4.41 -15.54 -1.07
CA ASP A 119 -3.99 -16.37 -2.21
C ASP A 119 -3.24 -15.51 -3.23
N LYS A 120 -1.94 -15.34 -2.98
CA LYS A 120 -1.06 -14.55 -3.84
C LYS A 120 -0.84 -15.22 -5.20
N ASP A 121 -0.96 -16.55 -5.27
CA ASP A 121 -0.87 -17.29 -6.54
C ASP A 121 -2.06 -16.98 -7.46
N ALA A 122 -3.27 -17.04 -6.91
CA ALA A 122 -4.48 -16.67 -7.65
C ALA A 122 -4.39 -15.22 -8.14
N LEU A 123 -3.94 -14.29 -7.29
CA LEU A 123 -3.76 -12.88 -7.66
C LEU A 123 -2.79 -12.69 -8.82
N VAL A 124 -1.58 -13.25 -8.73
CA VAL A 124 -0.56 -13.06 -9.77
C VAL A 124 -1.02 -13.70 -11.09
N ASN A 125 -1.74 -14.82 -11.04
CA ASN A 125 -2.38 -15.42 -12.21
C ASN A 125 -3.46 -14.50 -12.82
N GLU A 126 -4.30 -13.86 -12.02
CA GLU A 126 -5.30 -12.88 -12.51
C GLU A 126 -4.65 -11.64 -13.13
N ILE A 127 -3.54 -11.16 -12.55
CA ILE A 127 -2.74 -10.08 -13.11
C ILE A 127 -2.11 -10.51 -14.44
N ALA A 128 -1.59 -11.73 -14.53
CA ALA A 128 -1.07 -12.28 -15.79
C ALA A 128 -2.14 -12.30 -16.88
N LYS A 129 -3.37 -12.74 -16.56
CA LYS A 129 -4.52 -12.74 -17.48
C LYS A 129 -4.92 -11.34 -17.90
N THR A 130 -4.70 -10.33 -17.07
CA THR A 130 -4.99 -8.92 -17.36
C THR A 130 -3.98 -8.29 -18.33
N LEU A 131 -2.72 -8.71 -18.28
CA LEU A 131 -1.65 -8.13 -19.09
C LEU A 131 -1.63 -8.66 -20.52
N LYS A 132 -1.08 -7.88 -21.45
CA LYS A 132 -0.60 -8.37 -22.75
C LYS A 132 0.70 -9.19 -22.55
N PRO A 133 1.08 -10.11 -23.47
CA PRO A 133 2.46 -10.59 -23.54
C PRO A 133 3.42 -9.39 -23.66
N GLY A 134 4.51 -9.39 -22.90
CA GLY A 134 5.41 -8.23 -22.77
C GLY A 134 4.92 -7.12 -21.84
N GLY A 135 3.71 -7.24 -21.26
CA GLY A 135 3.17 -6.26 -20.32
C GLY A 135 3.85 -6.30 -18.96
N LYS A 136 3.89 -5.16 -18.27
CA LYS A 136 4.60 -4.98 -16.99
C LYS A 136 3.66 -5.18 -15.79
N PHE A 137 4.12 -5.92 -14.80
CA PHE A 137 3.54 -5.94 -13.45
C PHE A 137 4.53 -5.28 -12.49
N ALA A 138 4.07 -4.24 -11.80
CA ALA A 138 4.85 -3.54 -10.79
C ALA A 138 4.10 -3.47 -9.46
N PHE A 139 4.79 -3.74 -8.36
CA PHE A 139 4.21 -3.64 -7.03
C PHE A 139 5.27 -3.25 -6.02
N ASN A 140 4.82 -2.74 -4.89
CA ASN A 140 5.66 -2.55 -3.73
C ASN A 140 4.98 -2.99 -2.43
N THR A 141 5.79 -3.23 -1.39
CA THR A 141 5.28 -3.54 -0.06
C THR A 141 6.32 -3.28 1.02
N SER A 142 5.91 -2.68 2.14
CA SER A 142 6.72 -2.69 3.37
C SER A 142 6.52 -3.95 4.22
N PHE A 143 5.52 -4.77 3.90
CA PHE A 143 5.12 -5.95 4.68
C PHE A 143 5.75 -7.21 4.08
N PHE A 144 7.07 -7.32 4.28
CA PHE A 144 7.90 -8.45 3.87
C PHE A 144 8.96 -8.74 4.94
N GLU A 145 9.59 -9.91 4.89
CA GLU A 145 10.72 -10.24 5.77
C GLU A 145 11.94 -9.41 5.35
N GLY A 146 12.34 -8.48 6.21
CA GLY A 146 13.32 -7.43 5.89
C GLY A 146 12.74 -6.02 5.86
N GLY A 147 11.42 -5.87 6.00
CA GLY A 147 10.74 -4.57 6.08
C GLY A 147 11.16 -3.73 7.30
N GLN A 148 11.43 -4.37 8.44
CA GLN A 148 11.93 -3.71 9.65
C GLN A 148 13.44 -3.89 9.76
N LEU A 149 14.17 -2.77 9.86
CA LEU A 149 15.63 -2.79 10.04
C LEU A 149 15.99 -3.07 11.50
N PRO A 150 17.15 -3.69 11.79
CA PRO A 150 17.62 -3.93 13.16
C PRO A 150 17.58 -2.68 14.05
N GLU A 151 17.97 -1.51 13.54
CA GLU A 151 17.94 -0.25 14.30
C GLU A 151 16.51 0.22 14.66
N SER A 152 15.50 -0.17 13.87
CA SER A 152 14.11 0.21 14.09
C SER A 152 13.40 -0.67 15.14
N LEU A 153 13.97 -1.84 15.48
CA LEU A 153 13.31 -2.82 16.35
C LEU A 153 13.04 -2.30 17.77
N LEU A 154 13.94 -1.46 18.30
CA LEU A 154 13.76 -0.88 19.63
C LEU A 154 12.55 0.05 19.66
N PHE A 155 12.35 0.85 18.61
CA PHE A 155 11.17 1.70 18.46
C PHE A 155 9.88 0.88 18.50
N TYR A 156 9.74 -0.16 17.65
CA TYR A 156 8.52 -0.98 17.64
C TYR A 156 8.23 -1.62 19.00
N ARG A 157 9.26 -2.14 19.69
CA ARG A 157 9.10 -2.72 21.03
C ARG A 157 8.58 -1.70 22.03
N LYS A 158 9.18 -0.50 22.07
CA LYS A 158 8.77 0.58 22.97
C LYS A 158 7.37 1.09 22.63
N TRP A 159 7.10 1.31 21.35
CA TRP A 159 5.81 1.75 20.84
C TRP A 159 4.70 0.76 21.23
N MET A 160 4.87 -0.54 20.95
CA MET A 160 3.87 -1.56 21.30
C MET A 160 3.67 -1.67 22.81
N PHE A 161 4.75 -1.64 23.59
CA PHE A 161 4.67 -1.69 25.06
C PHE A 161 3.90 -0.49 25.64
N LYS A 162 4.22 0.72 25.18
CA LYS A 162 3.56 1.96 25.63
C LYS A 162 2.09 1.97 25.22
N SER A 163 1.79 1.62 23.97
CA SER A 163 0.41 1.55 23.46
C SER A 163 -0.43 0.56 24.27
N ALA A 164 0.08 -0.65 24.54
CA ALA A 164 -0.60 -1.63 25.36
C ALA A 164 -0.84 -1.17 26.81
N ARG A 165 0.12 -0.43 27.39
CA ARG A 165 0.00 0.17 28.73
C ARG A 165 -1.08 1.25 28.77
N ILE A 166 -1.12 2.13 27.76
CA ILE A 166 -2.13 3.19 27.63
C ILE A 166 -3.51 2.56 27.44
N LEU A 167 -3.63 1.59 26.54
CA LEU A 167 -4.88 0.88 26.28
C LEU A 167 -5.47 0.29 27.56
N ARG A 168 -4.64 -0.35 28.39
CA ARG A 168 -5.08 -0.90 29.67
C ARG A 168 -5.46 0.19 30.67
N LYS A 169 -4.62 1.22 30.82
CA LYS A 169 -4.78 2.24 31.86
C LYS A 169 -5.96 3.18 31.59
N GLU A 170 -6.15 3.59 30.33
CA GLU A 170 -7.09 4.65 29.96
C GLU A 170 -8.39 4.10 29.40
N HIS A 171 -8.36 2.94 28.75
CA HIS A 171 -9.55 2.34 28.12
C HIS A 171 -10.04 1.09 28.84
N GLY A 172 -9.27 0.54 29.81
CA GLY A 172 -9.63 -0.71 30.50
C GLY A 172 -9.59 -1.94 29.59
N LEU A 173 -8.93 -1.84 28.42
CA LEU A 173 -8.95 -2.86 27.37
C LEU A 173 -7.60 -3.60 27.27
N SER A 174 -7.64 -4.76 26.63
CA SER A 174 -6.45 -5.51 26.26
C SER A 174 -6.64 -6.20 24.91
N THR A 175 -5.54 -6.43 24.20
CA THR A 175 -5.56 -7.08 22.88
C THR A 175 -5.96 -8.55 23.00
N GLN A 176 -6.87 -9.00 22.14
CA GLN A 176 -7.16 -10.43 22.02
C GLN A 176 -6.08 -11.08 21.14
N ARG A 177 -5.25 -11.96 21.71
CA ARG A 177 -4.11 -12.57 21.01
C ARG A 177 -4.51 -13.58 19.90
N SER A 178 -5.79 -13.75 19.60
CA SER A 178 -6.32 -14.94 18.91
C SER A 178 -6.63 -14.80 17.41
N ALA A 179 -6.27 -13.72 16.71
CA ALA A 179 -6.47 -13.65 15.26
C ALA A 179 -5.13 -13.58 14.50
N LYS A 180 -4.81 -14.64 13.73
CA LYS A 180 -3.74 -14.62 12.73
C LYS A 180 -4.23 -13.76 11.55
N VAL A 181 -3.88 -12.48 11.52
CA VAL A 181 -4.17 -11.59 10.39
C VAL A 181 -3.20 -11.92 9.25
N GLU A 182 -3.71 -12.05 8.02
CA GLU A 182 -2.90 -12.47 6.85
C GLU A 182 -1.73 -11.53 6.57
N SER A 183 -1.89 -10.23 6.82
CA SER A 183 -0.83 -9.22 6.71
C SER A 183 0.40 -9.49 7.60
N ARG A 184 0.34 -10.45 8.54
CA ARG A 184 1.47 -10.89 9.36
C ARG A 184 2.27 -12.05 8.76
N LYS A 185 1.79 -12.69 7.68
CA LYS A 185 2.52 -13.71 6.94
C LYS A 185 3.36 -13.02 5.87
N HIS A 186 4.54 -12.57 6.27
CA HIS A 186 5.46 -11.90 5.36
C HIS A 186 6.21 -12.93 4.52
N LEU A 187 6.28 -12.69 3.21
CA LEU A 187 7.24 -13.37 2.34
C LEU A 187 8.59 -12.65 2.40
N THR A 188 9.68 -13.36 2.11
CA THR A 188 10.96 -12.73 1.80
C THR A 188 10.92 -12.08 0.42
N ALA A 189 11.88 -11.20 0.13
CA ALA A 189 12.03 -10.63 -1.21
C ALA A 189 12.28 -11.70 -2.28
N GLY A 190 13.01 -12.77 -1.94
CA GLY A 190 13.23 -13.94 -2.81
C GLY A 190 11.93 -14.71 -3.10
N GLN A 191 11.09 -14.92 -2.09
CA GLN A 191 9.80 -15.59 -2.27
C GLN A 191 8.82 -14.76 -3.12
N TYR A 192 8.87 -13.43 -3.06
CA TYR A 192 8.11 -12.58 -3.98
C TYR A 192 8.60 -12.69 -5.43
N ARG A 193 9.91 -12.81 -5.65
CA ARG A 193 10.48 -13.11 -6.97
C ARG A 193 10.00 -14.46 -7.49
N GLU A 194 10.17 -15.52 -6.70
CA GLU A 194 9.73 -16.88 -7.05
C GLU A 194 8.23 -16.93 -7.36
N LEU A 195 7.42 -16.18 -6.60
CA LEU A 195 5.99 -16.04 -6.82
C LEU A 195 5.70 -15.46 -8.21
N VAL A 196 6.34 -14.38 -8.65
CA VAL A 196 6.04 -13.84 -9.99
C VAL A 196 6.62 -14.72 -11.10
N GLU A 197 7.83 -15.27 -10.91
CA GLU A 197 8.50 -16.11 -11.91
C GLU A 197 7.73 -17.40 -12.23
N ARG A 198 7.15 -18.06 -11.21
CA ARG A 198 6.33 -19.26 -11.42
C ARG A 198 5.01 -19.00 -12.15
N HIS A 199 4.59 -17.73 -12.25
CA HIS A 199 3.42 -17.29 -13.00
C HIS A 199 3.80 -16.67 -14.36
N ASN A 200 4.93 -17.10 -14.92
CA ASN A 200 5.40 -16.71 -16.26
C ASN A 200 5.73 -15.21 -16.40
N PHE A 201 6.27 -14.62 -15.33
CA PHE A 201 6.91 -13.31 -15.39
C PHE A 201 8.44 -13.42 -15.36
N ILE A 202 9.11 -12.45 -15.97
CA ILE A 202 10.56 -12.26 -15.88
C ILE A 202 10.79 -11.01 -15.05
N VAL A 203 11.46 -11.14 -13.90
CA VAL A 203 11.79 -9.99 -13.04
C VAL A 203 12.86 -9.13 -13.70
N LEU A 204 12.51 -7.86 -13.96
CA LEU A 204 13.43 -6.86 -14.49
C LEU A 204 14.16 -6.10 -13.39
N LYS A 205 13.43 -5.75 -12.32
CA LYS A 205 13.96 -5.00 -11.17
C LYS A 205 13.41 -5.56 -9.88
N GLN A 206 14.28 -5.63 -8.87
CA GLN A 206 13.92 -5.93 -7.49
C GLN A 206 14.83 -5.09 -6.61
N GLU A 207 14.27 -4.07 -5.98
CA GLU A 207 15.02 -3.10 -5.18
C GLU A 207 14.44 -3.05 -3.76
N ILE A 208 15.31 -2.79 -2.79
CA ILE A 208 14.88 -2.50 -1.42
C ILE A 208 15.26 -1.06 -1.14
N ASP A 209 14.26 -0.26 -0.82
CA ASP A 209 14.40 1.15 -0.58
C ASP A 209 14.11 1.47 0.89
N THR A 210 15.06 2.13 1.55
CA THR A 210 14.96 2.49 2.96
C THR A 210 14.42 3.90 3.09
N VAL A 211 13.21 4.00 3.64
CA VAL A 211 12.54 5.28 3.88
C VAL A 211 12.65 5.65 5.35
N ASN A 212 13.10 6.88 5.62
CA ASN A 212 13.09 7.48 6.95
C ASN A 212 11.69 8.02 7.24
N VAL A 213 10.84 7.20 7.85
CA VAL A 213 9.44 7.58 8.13
C VAL A 213 9.39 8.55 9.31
N PRO A 214 8.95 9.81 9.11
CA PRO A 214 8.80 10.79 10.20
C PRO A 214 7.68 10.38 11.16
N ILE A 215 7.62 11.03 12.32
CA ILE A 215 6.59 10.72 13.33
C ILE A 215 5.16 10.80 12.76
N ASP A 216 4.87 11.77 11.91
CA ASP A 216 3.54 11.96 11.32
C ASP A 216 3.10 10.72 10.54
N GLY A 217 4.00 10.05 9.81
CA GLY A 217 3.68 8.79 9.13
C GLY A 217 3.25 7.67 10.10
N TRP A 218 3.84 7.61 11.29
CA TRP A 218 3.46 6.64 12.33
C TRP A 218 2.15 7.00 13.04
N LEU A 219 1.87 8.29 13.20
CA LEU A 219 0.61 8.77 13.76
C LEU A 219 -0.54 8.52 12.76
N ASP A 220 -0.33 8.86 11.50
CA ASP A 220 -1.32 8.69 10.43
C ASP A 220 -1.63 7.21 10.17
N ILE A 221 -0.63 6.32 10.16
CA ILE A 221 -0.92 4.89 10.00
C ILE A 221 -1.69 4.34 11.21
N SER A 222 -1.54 4.97 12.38
CA SER A 222 -2.29 4.64 13.59
C SER A 222 -3.76 5.08 13.55
N THR A 223 -4.18 5.83 12.52
CA THR A 223 -5.60 6.15 12.26
C THR A 223 -6.19 5.29 11.14
N PHE A 224 -5.42 4.36 10.55
CA PHE A 224 -5.91 3.51 9.48
C PHE A 224 -6.47 2.19 10.01
N LYS A 225 -7.73 1.89 9.67
CA LYS A 225 -8.46 0.70 10.15
C LYS A 225 -7.68 -0.60 10.00
N ASP A 226 -7.13 -0.88 8.83
CA ASP A 226 -6.53 -2.20 8.57
C ASP A 226 -5.21 -2.38 9.33
N PHE A 227 -4.45 -1.29 9.49
CA PHE A 227 -3.27 -1.30 10.36
C PHE A 227 -3.65 -1.50 11.83
N ILE A 228 -4.68 -0.79 12.31
CA ILE A 228 -5.20 -0.93 13.68
C ILE A 228 -5.65 -2.36 13.95
N VAL A 229 -6.50 -2.92 13.09
CA VAL A 229 -7.01 -4.30 13.23
C VAL A 229 -5.86 -5.31 13.16
N GLY A 230 -4.88 -5.05 12.28
CA GLY A 230 -3.66 -5.84 12.17
C GLY A 230 -2.78 -5.79 13.41
N THR A 231 -2.79 -4.68 14.17
CA THR A 231 -1.88 -4.44 15.30
C THR A 231 -2.53 -4.78 16.65
N LEU A 232 -3.75 -4.29 16.89
CA LEU A 232 -4.55 -4.46 18.11
C LEU A 232 -5.90 -5.13 17.80
N PRO A 233 -5.91 -6.41 17.39
CA PRO A 233 -7.14 -7.10 17.01
C PRO A 233 -8.15 -7.19 18.17
N GLY A 234 -9.42 -6.96 17.83
CA GLY A 234 -10.55 -7.00 18.77
C GLY A 234 -10.71 -5.75 19.65
N VAL A 235 -9.87 -4.73 19.47
CA VAL A 235 -9.97 -3.46 20.19
C VAL A 235 -10.81 -2.46 19.37
N PRO A 236 -11.75 -1.70 19.98
CA PRO A 236 -12.48 -0.62 19.30
C PRO A 236 -11.51 0.38 18.65
N LEU A 237 -11.80 0.81 17.42
CA LEU A 237 -10.87 1.60 16.60
C LEU A 237 -10.42 2.90 17.27
N ASP A 238 -11.33 3.64 17.91
CA ASP A 238 -11.01 4.88 18.61
C ASP A 238 -9.99 4.65 19.75
N ALA A 239 -10.25 3.65 20.61
CA ALA A 239 -9.36 3.32 21.72
C ALA A 239 -8.01 2.79 21.24
N ALA A 240 -8.01 1.98 20.19
CA ALA A 240 -6.81 1.45 19.58
C ALA A 240 -5.96 2.56 18.98
N SER A 241 -6.56 3.43 18.16
CA SER A 241 -5.88 4.56 17.52
C SER A 241 -5.30 5.53 18.54
N ASP A 242 -6.09 5.93 19.55
CA ASP A 242 -5.63 6.79 20.65
C ASP A 242 -4.40 6.18 21.36
N SER A 243 -4.48 4.89 21.70
CA SER A 243 -3.38 4.21 22.38
C SER A 243 -2.11 4.10 21.53
N LEU A 244 -2.26 3.84 20.23
CA LEU A 244 -1.15 3.75 19.27
C LEU A 244 -0.48 5.11 19.06
N GLN A 245 -1.26 6.18 18.86
CA GLN A 245 -0.73 7.53 18.66
C GLN A 245 0.03 8.02 19.91
N LYS A 246 -0.58 7.92 21.10
CA LYS A 246 0.08 8.27 22.37
C LYS A 246 1.32 7.41 22.65
N GLY A 247 1.24 6.12 22.34
CA GLY A 247 2.37 5.21 22.49
C GLY A 247 3.53 5.55 21.55
N CYS A 248 3.21 5.99 20.32
CA CYS A 248 4.18 6.44 19.32
C CYS A 248 4.91 7.69 19.81
N HIS A 249 4.17 8.72 20.24
CA HIS A 249 4.76 9.94 20.81
C HIS A 249 5.71 9.63 21.97
N GLN A 250 5.27 8.84 22.95
CA GLN A 250 6.11 8.47 24.08
C GLN A 250 7.34 7.65 23.68
N ALA A 251 7.32 6.91 22.57
CA ALA A 251 8.46 6.15 22.08
C ALA A 251 9.45 7.06 21.34
N PHE A 252 8.97 7.97 20.49
CA PHE A 252 9.79 8.97 19.81
C PHE A 252 10.51 9.88 20.81
N GLU A 253 9.80 10.36 21.84
CA GLU A 253 10.37 11.21 22.89
C GLU A 253 11.43 10.45 23.71
N GLU A 254 11.14 9.24 24.19
CA GLU A 254 12.08 8.46 25.00
C GLU A 254 13.37 8.11 24.24
N LEU A 255 13.24 7.82 22.94
CA LEU A 255 14.36 7.42 22.10
C LEU A 255 15.04 8.61 21.40
N ASN A 256 14.54 9.84 21.61
CA ASN A 256 15.00 11.07 20.95
C ASN A 256 15.08 10.91 19.42
N LEU A 257 14.03 10.36 18.81
CA LEU A 257 13.95 10.08 17.37
C LEU A 257 13.36 11.25 16.59
N THR A 258 13.83 11.44 15.36
CA THR A 258 13.19 12.32 14.36
C THR A 258 12.48 11.52 13.27
N TYR A 259 12.90 10.27 13.05
CA TYR A 259 12.31 9.32 12.11
C TYR A 259 12.58 7.88 12.56
N VAL A 260 11.92 6.92 11.90
CA VAL A 260 12.20 5.49 12.03
C VAL A 260 12.40 4.91 10.62
N PRO A 261 13.53 4.25 10.33
CA PRO A 261 13.77 3.67 9.02
C PRO A 261 12.86 2.45 8.79
N ARG A 262 12.37 2.32 7.56
CA ARG A 262 11.53 1.20 7.11
C ARG A 262 11.87 0.87 5.66
N ASN A 263 12.03 -0.41 5.37
CA ASN A 263 12.28 -0.90 4.03
C ASN A 263 10.96 -1.11 3.28
N TRP A 264 10.94 -0.70 2.02
CA TRP A 264 9.98 -1.13 1.01
C TRP A 264 10.68 -2.00 -0.03
N LEU A 265 10.04 -3.11 -0.39
CA LEU A 265 10.42 -3.90 -1.54
C LEU A 265 9.68 -3.36 -2.75
N ASP A 266 10.42 -2.98 -3.79
CA ASP A 266 9.90 -2.65 -5.12
C ASP A 266 10.20 -3.79 -6.09
N MET A 267 9.22 -4.15 -6.92
CA MET A 267 9.34 -5.20 -7.93
C MET A 267 8.76 -4.72 -9.25
N VAL A 268 9.50 -4.93 -10.34
CA VAL A 268 9.00 -4.77 -11.71
C VAL A 268 9.31 -6.04 -12.49
N ALA A 269 8.28 -6.68 -13.02
CA ALA A 269 8.38 -7.89 -13.81
C ALA A 269 7.60 -7.76 -15.12
N VAL A 270 8.01 -8.50 -16.15
CA VAL A 270 7.36 -8.51 -17.46
C VAL A 270 6.75 -9.88 -17.71
N ARG A 271 5.51 -9.91 -18.17
CA ARG A 271 4.86 -11.15 -18.59
C ARG A 271 5.55 -11.69 -19.84
N ALA A 272 6.06 -12.91 -19.76
CA ALA A 272 6.64 -13.62 -20.90
C ALA A 272 5.59 -14.04 -21.94
#